data_AF-A0A6A9QWQ9-F1
#
_entry.id   AF-A0A6A9QWQ9-F1
#
_cell.length_a   1.000
_cell.length_b   1.000
_cell.length_c   1.000
_cell.angle_alpha   90.00
_cell.angle_beta   90.00
_cell.angle_gamma   90.00
#
_symmetry.space_group_name_H-M   'P 1'
#
loop_
_entity.id
_entity.type
_entity.pdbx_description
1 polymer ?
#
loop_
_entity_poly.entity_id
_entity_poly.type
_entity_poly.pdbx_seq_one_letter_code
_entity_poly.pdbx_strand_id
1 'polypeptide(L)'
;MKVLLLFMVILVLVFPFMTLGVSPSTYLYTVNIADGQFLTAYSYNYTVTSSTFTSYVLTISFPNGTQIYSKSLIDGSSCFPNFIPFSGHNVSISYVGQVAIEGNQYKEFKGTTEIYNQTIPISAYFLNGVLFKLNGTYNHITLNMVNIEPPQSTPSNTLEYIPIIVVFAVIIIGIVVMIKLGKI
;
A
#
# COMPACT_ATOMS: atom_id res chain seq x y z
N MET A 1 17.05 45.07 -3.13
CA MET A 1 15.97 44.65 -4.05
C MET A 1 16.37 43.49 -4.97
N LYS A 2 17.49 43.55 -5.71
CA LYS A 2 17.91 42.48 -6.65
C LYS A 2 18.12 41.08 -6.02
N VAL A 3 18.65 41.00 -4.80
CA VAL A 3 18.89 39.73 -4.09
C VAL A 3 17.58 39.07 -3.61
N LEU A 4 16.62 39.86 -3.15
CA LEU A 4 15.30 39.37 -2.71
C LEU A 4 14.51 38.80 -3.89
N LEU A 5 14.62 39.46 -5.06
CA LEU A 5 13.97 39.04 -6.29
C LEU A 5 14.58 37.74 -6.83
N LEU A 6 15.91 37.58 -6.72
CA LEU A 6 16.60 36.33 -7.04
C LEU A 6 16.15 35.17 -6.13
N PHE A 7 15.99 35.43 -4.82
CA PHE A 7 15.51 34.43 -3.86
C PHE A 7 14.06 34.01 -4.13
N MET A 8 13.17 34.95 -4.46
CA MET A 8 11.79 34.61 -4.86
C MET A 8 11.74 33.81 -6.16
N VAL A 9 12.57 34.16 -7.15
CA VAL A 9 12.63 33.42 -8.42
C VAL A 9 13.12 31.98 -8.21
N ILE A 10 14.13 31.79 -7.35
CA ILE A 10 14.60 30.45 -6.98
C ILE A 10 13.47 29.68 -6.28
N LEU A 11 12.82 30.27 -5.27
CA LEU A 11 11.74 29.62 -4.52
C LEU A 11 10.57 29.17 -5.42
N VAL A 12 10.18 30.00 -6.39
CA VAL A 12 9.13 29.68 -7.39
C VAL A 12 9.59 28.58 -8.35
N LEU A 13 10.87 28.53 -8.71
CA LEU A 13 11.44 27.47 -9.56
C LEU A 13 11.61 26.14 -8.83
N VAL A 14 11.86 26.12 -7.52
CA VAL A 14 11.98 24.87 -6.75
C VAL A 14 10.61 24.33 -6.30
N PHE A 15 9.59 25.19 -6.19
CA PHE A 15 8.24 24.83 -5.75
C PHE A 15 7.59 23.66 -6.52
N PRO A 16 7.65 23.57 -7.87
CA PRO A 16 7.08 22.45 -8.60
C PRO A 16 7.84 21.14 -8.43
N PHE A 17 9.06 21.15 -7.88
CA PHE A 17 9.84 19.95 -7.57
C PHE A 17 9.64 19.44 -6.13
N MET A 18 8.88 20.15 -5.30
CA MET A 18 8.50 19.72 -3.95
C MET A 18 7.19 18.92 -3.92
N THR A 19 6.56 18.67 -5.06
CA THR A 19 5.51 17.66 -5.16
C THR A 19 6.17 16.29 -5.08
N LEU A 20 6.43 15.85 -3.84
CA LEU A 20 6.79 14.48 -3.49
C LEU A 20 5.73 13.55 -4.11
N GLY A 21 6.03 13.04 -5.30
CA GLY A 21 5.29 11.94 -5.88
C GLY A 21 5.41 10.76 -4.93
N VAL A 22 4.31 10.43 -4.25
CA VAL A 22 4.24 9.27 -3.38
C VAL A 22 4.47 8.06 -4.28
N SER A 23 5.60 7.36 -4.13
CA SER A 23 5.83 6.11 -4.85
C SER A 23 4.67 5.16 -4.57
N PRO A 24 4.02 4.58 -5.59
CA PRO A 24 2.88 3.70 -5.39
C PRO A 24 3.32 2.49 -4.55
N SER A 25 2.66 2.28 -3.41
CA SER A 25 2.85 1.07 -2.61
C SER A 25 2.13 -0.07 -3.30
N THR A 26 2.79 -1.20 -3.49
CA THR A 26 2.19 -2.39 -4.09
C THR A 26 2.06 -3.48 -3.03
N TYR A 27 0.90 -4.11 -2.94
CA TYR A 27 0.69 -5.28 -2.08
C TYR A 27 0.27 -6.46 -2.93
N LEU A 28 1.04 -7.54 -2.86
CA LEU A 28 0.85 -8.72 -3.67
C LEU A 28 0.38 -9.88 -2.80
N TYR A 29 -0.63 -10.61 -3.28
CA TYR A 29 -1.16 -11.77 -2.57
C TYR A 29 -1.27 -12.95 -3.51
N THR A 30 -0.86 -14.12 -3.02
CA THR A 30 -1.21 -15.40 -3.63
C THR A 30 -2.50 -15.88 -3.01
N VAL A 31 -3.50 -16.16 -3.86
CA VAL A 31 -4.79 -16.72 -3.47
C VAL A 31 -4.89 -18.14 -4.02
N ASN A 32 -5.08 -19.10 -3.13
CA ASN A 32 -5.26 -20.52 -3.46
C ASN A 32 -6.64 -20.98 -2.99
N ILE A 33 -7.40 -21.57 -3.91
CA ILE A 33 -8.67 -22.22 -3.65
C ILE A 33 -8.51 -23.69 -4.05
N ALA A 34 -8.65 -24.61 -3.11
CA ALA A 34 -8.66 -26.03 -3.39
C ALA A 34 -9.98 -26.66 -2.95
N ASP A 35 -10.52 -27.60 -3.72
CA ASP A 35 -11.79 -28.29 -3.44
C ASP A 35 -11.63 -29.81 -3.24
N GLY A 36 -10.39 -30.25 -3.03
CA GLY A 36 -10.02 -31.66 -2.89
C GLY A 36 -9.78 -32.39 -4.22
N GLN A 37 -10.12 -31.79 -5.37
CA GLN A 37 -9.85 -32.35 -6.70
C GLN A 37 -8.97 -31.42 -7.53
N PHE A 38 -9.20 -30.11 -7.42
CA PHE A 38 -8.51 -29.08 -8.17
C PHE A 38 -7.91 -28.03 -7.24
N LEU A 39 -6.81 -27.44 -7.68
CA LEU A 39 -6.20 -26.27 -7.07
C LEU A 39 -6.24 -25.13 -8.08
N THR A 40 -6.97 -24.07 -7.74
CA THR A 40 -7.00 -22.84 -8.52
C THR A 40 -6.20 -21.78 -7.77
N ALA A 41 -5.21 -21.21 -8.46
CA ALA A 41 -4.37 -20.16 -7.93
C ALA A 41 -4.60 -18.84 -8.68
N TYR A 42 -4.46 -17.72 -7.97
CA TYR A 42 -4.55 -16.38 -8.51
C TYR A 42 -3.51 -15.47 -7.86
N SER A 43 -3.13 -14.42 -8.59
CA SER A 43 -2.32 -13.32 -8.09
C SER A 43 -3.18 -12.08 -7.95
N TYR A 44 -3.25 -11.53 -6.75
CA TYR A 44 -3.99 -10.30 -6.45
C TYR A 44 -2.96 -9.20 -6.22
N ASN A 45 -3.03 -8.15 -7.02
CA ASN A 45 -2.13 -7.00 -6.96
C ASN A 45 -2.93 -5.74 -6.62
N TYR A 46 -2.61 -5.15 -5.48
CA TYR A 46 -3.18 -3.90 -5.01
C TYR A 46 -2.14 -2.78 -5.13
N THR A 47 -2.24 -1.95 -6.16
CA THR A 47 -1.35 -0.81 -6.39
C THR A 47 -2.00 0.47 -5.86
N VAL A 48 -1.47 1.03 -4.77
CA VAL A 48 -1.94 2.31 -4.19
C VAL A 48 -1.52 3.47 -5.09
N THR A 49 -2.49 4.27 -5.52
CA THR A 49 -2.32 5.38 -6.47
C THR A 49 -2.44 6.77 -5.83
N SER A 50 -2.92 6.86 -4.58
CA SER A 50 -3.02 8.12 -3.83
C SER A 50 -3.00 7.90 -2.32
N SER A 51 -2.34 8.79 -1.58
CA SER A 51 -2.22 8.76 -0.12
C SER A 51 -3.37 9.46 0.63
N THR A 52 -4.10 10.38 -0.01
CA THR A 52 -5.07 11.24 0.67
C THR A 52 -6.45 10.60 0.86
N PHE A 53 -6.77 9.56 0.09
CA PHE A 53 -7.96 8.71 0.22
C PHE A 53 -7.62 7.39 -0.46
N THR A 54 -7.18 6.36 0.26
CA THR A 54 -6.41 5.18 -0.25
C THR A 54 -7.02 4.62 -1.53
N SER A 55 -6.64 5.22 -2.65
CA SER A 55 -7.14 4.86 -3.96
C SER A 55 -6.17 3.84 -4.46
N TYR A 56 -6.67 2.74 -5.00
CA TYR A 56 -5.84 1.67 -5.48
C TYR A 56 -6.45 1.02 -6.70
N VAL A 57 -5.60 0.43 -7.52
CA VAL A 57 -6.01 -0.47 -8.58
C VAL A 57 -5.84 -1.88 -8.06
N LEU A 58 -6.94 -2.64 -8.02
CA LEU A 58 -6.90 -4.09 -7.82
C LEU A 58 -6.82 -4.75 -9.19
N THR A 59 -5.76 -5.52 -9.42
CA THR A 59 -5.63 -6.40 -10.58
C THR A 59 -5.58 -7.85 -10.10
N ILE A 60 -6.41 -8.71 -10.70
CA ILE A 60 -6.38 -10.15 -10.44
C ILE A 60 -5.97 -10.84 -11.72
N SER A 61 -5.01 -11.76 -11.61
CA SER A 61 -4.52 -12.56 -12.73
C SER A 61 -4.38 -14.03 -12.36
N PHE A 62 -4.39 -14.87 -13.39
CA PHE A 62 -3.88 -16.23 -13.27
C PHE A 62 -2.36 -16.23 -13.06
N PRO A 63 -1.76 -17.33 -12.56
CA PRO A 63 -0.32 -17.43 -12.35
C PRO A 63 0.50 -17.28 -13.63
N ASN A 64 -0.11 -17.54 -14.80
CA ASN A 64 0.51 -17.31 -16.10
C ASN A 64 0.52 -15.83 -16.55
N GLY A 65 0.05 -14.91 -15.70
CA GLY A 65 0.00 -13.48 -15.96
C GLY A 65 -1.27 -12.97 -16.66
N THR A 66 -2.17 -13.87 -17.08
CA THR A 66 -3.42 -13.46 -17.74
C THR A 66 -4.32 -12.71 -16.76
N GLN A 67 -4.58 -11.43 -17.04
CA GLN A 67 -5.49 -10.61 -16.24
C GLN A 67 -6.94 -11.06 -16.44
N ILE A 68 -7.66 -11.25 -15.34
CA ILE A 68 -9.09 -11.59 -15.32
C ILE A 68 -9.96 -10.49 -14.75
N TYR A 69 -9.38 -9.57 -13.98
CA TYR A 69 -10.08 -8.46 -13.36
C TYR A 69 -9.14 -7.28 -13.16
N SER A 70 -9.64 -6.07 -13.38
CA SER A 70 -8.96 -4.85 -12.94
C SER A 70 -9.99 -3.78 -12.59
N LYS A 71 -9.83 -3.13 -11.44
CA LYS A 71 -10.74 -2.06 -11.00
C LYS A 71 -10.05 -1.06 -10.08
N SER A 72 -10.34 0.22 -10.30
CA SER A 72 -9.99 1.30 -9.37
C SER A 72 -10.99 1.37 -8.23
N LEU A 73 -10.48 1.40 -7.01
CA LEU A 73 -11.23 1.34 -5.76
C LEU A 73 -10.70 2.39 -4.78
N ILE A 74 -11.50 2.70 -3.76
CA ILE A 74 -11.15 3.62 -2.68
C ILE A 74 -11.34 2.88 -1.36
N ASP A 75 -10.31 2.88 -0.53
CA ASP A 75 -10.32 2.32 0.82
C ASP A 75 -10.15 3.44 1.85
N GLY A 76 -11.20 3.67 2.64
CA GLY A 76 -11.18 4.59 3.79
C GLY A 76 -11.15 3.85 5.13
N SER A 77 -10.90 2.55 5.13
CA SER A 77 -10.90 1.73 6.33
C SER A 77 -9.55 1.80 7.06
N SER A 78 -9.56 1.34 8.32
CA SER A 78 -8.34 1.23 9.12
C SER A 78 -7.49 -0.02 8.81
N CYS A 79 -7.96 -0.89 7.91
CA CYS A 79 -7.33 -2.18 7.60
C CYS A 79 -7.44 -2.46 6.09
N PHE A 80 -6.31 -2.39 5.40
CA PHE A 80 -6.21 -2.52 3.96
C PHE A 80 -5.88 -3.97 3.54
N PRO A 81 -6.49 -4.51 2.47
CA PRO A 81 -7.60 -3.93 1.69
C PRO A 81 -8.96 -4.24 2.31
N ASN A 82 -9.90 -3.31 2.16
CA ASN A 82 -11.32 -3.49 2.53
C ASN A 82 -12.14 -4.26 1.48
N PHE A 83 -11.63 -4.37 0.25
CA PHE A 83 -12.26 -5.11 -0.85
C PHE A 83 -11.41 -6.32 -1.20
N ILE A 84 -11.95 -7.50 -0.90
CA ILE A 84 -11.33 -8.79 -1.14
C ILE A 84 -12.37 -9.63 -1.90
N PRO A 85 -12.35 -9.62 -3.24
CA PRO A 85 -13.33 -10.36 -4.02
C PRO A 85 -12.95 -11.84 -4.13
N PHE A 86 -13.91 -12.75 -3.98
CA PHE A 86 -13.80 -14.15 -4.35
C PHE A 86 -15.04 -14.54 -5.18
N SER A 87 -14.84 -15.28 -6.27
CA SER A 87 -15.93 -15.71 -7.17
C SER A 87 -16.87 -14.57 -7.63
N GLY A 88 -16.36 -13.34 -7.75
CA GLY A 88 -17.16 -12.16 -8.10
C GLY A 88 -17.87 -11.47 -6.92
N HIS A 89 -17.79 -12.01 -5.71
CA HIS A 89 -18.40 -11.45 -4.50
C HIS A 89 -17.36 -10.85 -3.57
N ASN A 90 -17.64 -9.67 -3.01
CA ASN A 90 -16.76 -9.11 -1.98
C ASN A 90 -16.94 -9.86 -0.65
N VAL A 91 -15.84 -10.04 0.05
CA VAL A 91 -15.83 -10.56 1.42
C VAL A 91 -16.46 -9.56 2.39
N SER A 92 -17.31 -10.08 3.29
CA SER A 92 -17.78 -9.34 4.47
C SER A 92 -17.07 -9.87 5.71
N ILE A 93 -16.32 -9.01 6.39
CA ILE A 93 -15.57 -9.34 7.61
C ILE A 93 -15.84 -8.33 8.71
N SER A 94 -15.82 -8.80 9.96
CA SER A 94 -16.04 -8.01 11.17
C SER A 94 -14.91 -8.22 12.17
N TYR A 95 -14.52 -7.15 12.86
CA TYR A 95 -13.45 -7.20 13.86
C TYR A 95 -13.85 -8.11 15.03
N VAL A 96 -12.93 -8.97 15.47
CA VAL A 96 -13.13 -9.89 16.59
C VAL A 96 -12.23 -9.51 17.77
N GLY A 97 -10.95 -9.27 17.53
CA GLY A 97 -9.99 -9.02 18.61
C GLY A 97 -8.54 -9.01 18.13
N GLN A 98 -7.63 -9.16 19.09
CA GLN A 98 -6.20 -9.32 18.83
C GLN A 98 -5.77 -10.77 19.08
N VAL A 99 -4.86 -11.26 18.24
CA VAL A 99 -4.29 -12.61 18.34
C VAL A 99 -2.79 -12.58 18.14
N ALA A 100 -2.07 -13.37 18.93
CA ALA A 100 -0.63 -13.55 18.79
C ALA A 100 -0.33 -14.73 17.86
N ILE A 101 0.42 -14.49 16.79
CA ILE A 101 0.89 -15.54 15.86
C ILE A 101 2.39 -15.34 15.68
N GLU A 102 3.20 -16.37 15.96
CA GLU A 102 4.66 -16.33 15.76
C GLU A 102 5.34 -15.10 16.41
N GLY A 103 4.83 -14.66 17.57
CA GLY A 103 5.36 -13.51 18.32
C GLY A 103 4.87 -12.14 17.86
N ASN A 104 4.12 -12.05 16.76
CA ASN A 104 3.51 -10.80 16.28
C ASN A 104 2.05 -10.68 16.73
N GLN A 105 1.59 -9.45 16.97
CA GLN A 105 0.20 -9.14 17.31
C GLN A 105 -0.59 -8.75 16.07
N TYR A 106 -1.65 -9.50 15.78
CA TYR A 106 -2.53 -9.28 14.63
C TYR A 106 -3.90 -8.82 15.09
N LYS A 107 -4.55 -7.98 14.28
CA LYS A 107 -6.00 -7.78 14.38
C LYS A 107 -6.70 -8.91 13.63
N GLU A 108 -7.51 -9.67 14.35
CA GLU A 108 -8.32 -10.75 13.79
C GLU A 108 -9.71 -10.22 13.39
N PHE A 109 -10.13 -10.61 12.19
CA PHE A 109 -11.46 -10.38 11.66
C PHE A 109 -12.05 -11.71 11.21
N LYS A 110 -13.36 -11.89 11.38
CA LYS A 110 -14.09 -13.07 10.92
C LYS A 110 -15.24 -12.68 10.01
N GLY A 111 -15.59 -13.59 9.12
CA GLY A 111 -16.61 -13.33 8.13
C GLY A 111 -16.94 -14.56 7.32
N THR A 112 -17.60 -14.34 6.19
CA THR A 112 -17.96 -15.39 5.25
C THR A 112 -17.71 -14.94 3.82
N THR A 113 -17.43 -15.90 2.95
CA THR A 113 -17.38 -15.70 1.49
C THR A 113 -18.10 -16.84 0.79
N GLU A 114 -18.44 -16.66 -0.48
CA GLU A 114 -19.11 -17.67 -1.30
C GLU A 114 -18.15 -18.21 -2.38
N ILE A 115 -17.91 -19.51 -2.35
CA ILE A 115 -17.07 -20.21 -3.33
C ILE A 115 -17.80 -21.49 -3.74
N TYR A 116 -17.99 -21.68 -5.04
CA TYR A 116 -18.74 -22.82 -5.61
C TYR A 116 -20.13 -23.03 -4.96
N ASN A 117 -20.87 -21.94 -4.73
CA ASN A 117 -22.17 -21.90 -4.06
C ASN A 117 -22.15 -22.43 -2.61
N GLN A 118 -20.99 -22.46 -1.97
CA GLN A 118 -20.84 -22.79 -0.57
C GLN A 118 -20.38 -21.57 0.21
N THR A 119 -21.02 -21.33 1.36
CA THR A 119 -20.61 -20.28 2.30
C THR A 119 -19.45 -20.80 3.14
N ILE A 120 -18.28 -20.20 2.93
CA ILE A 120 -17.05 -20.58 3.63
C ILE A 120 -16.79 -19.56 4.75
N PRO A 121 -16.72 -19.99 6.02
CA PRO A 121 -16.29 -19.14 7.11
C PRO A 121 -14.80 -18.84 6.95
N ILE A 122 -14.44 -17.58 7.13
CA ILE A 122 -13.08 -17.09 6.95
C ILE A 122 -12.59 -16.35 8.19
N SER A 123 -11.28 -16.35 8.36
CA SER A 123 -10.55 -15.52 9.33
C SER A 123 -9.46 -14.74 8.59
N ALA A 124 -9.44 -13.43 8.77
CA ALA A 124 -8.47 -12.51 8.20
C ALA A 124 -7.63 -11.88 9.30
N TYR A 125 -6.33 -11.82 9.09
CA TYR A 125 -5.34 -11.34 10.05
C TYR A 125 -4.60 -10.15 9.46
N PHE A 126 -4.67 -9.01 10.13
CA PHE A 126 -4.02 -7.77 9.71
C PHE A 126 -2.84 -7.45 10.63
N LEU A 127 -1.67 -7.24 10.04
CA LEU A 127 -0.46 -6.79 10.71
C LEU A 127 -0.22 -5.33 10.33
N ASN A 128 -0.08 -4.44 11.30
CA ASN A 128 0.11 -3.00 11.06
C ASN A 128 -0.93 -2.38 10.10
N GLY A 129 -2.16 -2.90 10.13
CA GLY A 129 -3.25 -2.41 9.27
C GLY A 129 -3.22 -2.93 7.83
N VAL A 130 -2.33 -3.85 7.48
CA VAL A 130 -2.28 -4.51 6.16
C VAL A 130 -2.63 -5.98 6.31
N LEU A 131 -3.42 -6.52 5.38
CA LEU A 131 -3.77 -7.93 5.34
C LEU A 131 -2.48 -8.75 5.22
N PHE A 132 -2.30 -9.65 6.19
CA PHE A 132 -1.18 -10.58 6.20
C PHE A 132 -1.62 -11.92 5.63
N LYS A 133 -2.76 -12.41 6.13
CA LYS A 133 -3.30 -13.73 5.79
C LYS A 133 -4.82 -13.75 5.91
N LEU A 134 -5.48 -14.45 5.00
CA LEU A 134 -6.90 -14.80 5.10
C LEU A 134 -7.05 -16.29 4.78
N ASN A 135 -7.70 -17.03 5.68
CA ASN A 135 -7.96 -18.45 5.51
C ASN A 135 -9.43 -18.76 5.71
N GLY A 136 -9.92 -19.76 4.99
CA GLY A 136 -11.23 -20.37 5.22
C GLY A 136 -11.20 -21.85 4.90
N THR A 137 -12.02 -22.62 5.58
CA THR A 137 -12.19 -24.04 5.25
C THR A 137 -13.60 -24.47 5.55
N TYR A 138 -14.25 -25.10 4.57
CA TYR A 138 -15.56 -25.72 4.73
C TYR A 138 -15.73 -26.83 3.70
N ASN A 139 -16.21 -28.00 4.15
CA ASN A 139 -16.60 -29.11 3.27
C ASN A 139 -15.57 -29.41 2.16
N HIS A 140 -14.30 -29.62 2.56
CA HIS A 140 -13.14 -29.88 1.69
C HIS A 140 -12.69 -28.73 0.80
N ILE A 141 -13.39 -27.58 0.81
CA ILE A 141 -12.92 -26.36 0.16
C ILE A 141 -12.02 -25.60 1.13
N THR A 142 -10.76 -25.37 0.74
CA THR A 142 -9.81 -24.54 1.45
C THR A 142 -9.50 -23.29 0.65
N LEU A 143 -9.63 -22.13 1.30
CA LEU A 143 -9.20 -20.84 0.81
C LEU A 143 -8.00 -20.38 1.62
N ASN A 144 -6.92 -19.99 0.95
CA ASN A 144 -5.75 -19.39 1.57
C ASN A 144 -5.24 -18.22 0.72
N MET A 145 -5.24 -17.04 1.30
CA MET A 145 -4.68 -15.82 0.74
C MET A 145 -3.56 -15.34 1.65
N VAL A 146 -2.35 -15.17 1.10
CA VAL A 146 -1.16 -14.78 1.87
C VAL A 146 -0.46 -13.66 1.12
N ASN A 147 -0.02 -12.65 1.87
CA ASN A 147 0.82 -11.59 1.33
C ASN A 147 2.23 -12.14 1.04
N ILE A 148 2.69 -12.01 -0.21
CA ILE A 148 4.01 -12.53 -0.63
C ILE A 148 5.17 -11.56 -0.34
N GLU A 149 4.87 -10.32 0.03
CA GLU A 149 5.86 -9.37 0.53
C GLU A 149 5.42 -8.93 1.94
N PRO A 150 6.11 -9.35 3.03
CA PRO A 150 5.93 -8.64 4.29
C PRO A 150 6.22 -7.16 4.03
N PRO A 151 5.54 -6.21 4.71
CA PRO A 151 5.78 -4.79 4.49
C PRO A 151 7.25 -4.50 4.81
N GLN A 152 8.10 -4.51 3.78
CA GLN A 152 9.51 -4.21 3.94
C GLN A 152 9.61 -2.70 4.13
N SER A 153 10.09 -2.40 5.33
CA SER A 153 10.57 -1.12 5.84
C SER A 153 11.14 -0.20 4.76
N THR A 154 10.57 1.01 4.75
CA THR A 154 11.20 2.30 4.43
C THR A 154 11.96 2.35 3.10
N PRO A 155 11.47 3.07 2.08
CA PRO A 155 12.37 3.51 1.03
C PRO A 155 13.42 4.41 1.68
N SER A 156 14.69 3.98 1.65
CA SER A 156 15.84 4.87 1.88
C SER A 156 15.89 5.84 0.70
N ASN A 157 15.03 6.84 0.72
CA ASN A 157 15.03 7.91 -0.26
C ASN A 157 16.18 8.86 0.06
N THR A 158 17.37 8.60 -0.48
CA THR A 158 18.41 9.64 -0.62
C THR A 158 17.90 10.85 -1.42
N LEU A 159 16.82 10.67 -2.19
CA LEU A 159 16.08 11.71 -2.90
C LEU A 159 15.20 12.63 -2.00
N GLU A 160 14.78 12.17 -0.81
CA GLU A 160 13.98 13.01 0.12
C GLU A 160 14.80 14.13 0.75
N TYR A 161 16.13 13.99 0.77
CA TYR A 161 17.03 15.03 1.26
C TYR A 161 17.38 16.06 0.18
N ILE A 162 17.07 15.83 -1.10
CA ILE A 162 17.42 16.80 -2.17
C ILE A 162 16.80 18.18 -1.90
N PRO A 163 15.51 18.31 -1.54
CA PRO A 163 14.94 19.61 -1.18
C PRO A 163 15.67 20.26 0.00
N ILE A 164 16.01 19.49 1.03
CA ILE A 164 16.74 19.97 2.22
C ILE A 164 18.17 20.41 1.86
N ILE A 165 18.89 19.61 1.08
CA ILE A 165 20.26 19.87 0.62
C ILE A 165 20.30 21.13 -0.25
N VAL A 166 19.31 21.30 -1.13
CA VAL A 166 19.18 22.51 -1.98
C VAL A 166 18.92 23.74 -1.12
N VAL A 167 18.02 23.67 -0.12
CA VAL A 167 17.76 24.78 0.81
C VAL A 167 19.03 25.15 1.59
N PHE A 168 19.75 24.17 2.13
CA PHE A 168 21.01 24.41 2.84
C PHE A 168 22.07 25.05 1.93
N ALA A 169 22.22 24.58 0.70
CA ALA A 169 23.15 25.16 -0.26
C ALA A 169 22.82 26.63 -0.58
N VAL A 170 21.54 26.95 -0.78
CA VAL A 170 21.08 28.34 -1.03
C VAL A 170 21.31 29.25 0.17
N ILE A 171 21.08 28.76 1.40
CA ILE A 171 21.37 29.51 2.63
C ILE A 171 22.88 29.79 2.75
N ILE A 172 23.72 28.79 2.53
CA ILE A 172 25.19 28.94 2.59
C ILE A 172 25.66 29.96 1.55
N ILE A 173 25.20 29.87 0.31
CA ILE A 173 25.53 30.84 -0.74
C ILE A 173 25.06 32.25 -0.35
N GLY A 174 23.84 32.37 0.19
CA GLY A 174 23.31 33.65 0.69
C GLY A 174 24.19 34.27 1.77
N ILE A 175 24.65 33.48 2.75
CA ILE A 175 25.54 33.93 3.82
C ILE A 175 26.89 34.37 3.25
N VAL A 176 27.52 33.57 2.39
CA VAL A 176 28.82 33.91 1.77
C VAL A 176 28.73 35.20 0.97
N VAL A 177 27.62 35.42 0.25
CA VAL A 177 27.39 36.65 -0.51
C VAL A 177 27.18 37.85 0.43
N MET A 178 26.46 37.69 1.54
CA MET A 178 26.26 38.77 2.52
C MET A 178 27.57 39.18 3.22
N ILE A 179 28.44 38.23 3.55
CA ILE A 179 29.78 38.48 4.11
C ILE A 179 30.64 39.25 3.09
N LYS A 180 30.69 38.79 1.83
CA LYS A 180 31.47 39.48 0.78
C LYS A 180 30.98 40.89 0.46
N LEU A 181 29.70 41.17 0.68
CA LEU A 181 29.10 42.49 0.48
C LEU A 181 29.19 43.39 1.73
N GLY A 182 29.81 42.92 2.83
CA GLY A 182 30.02 43.69 4.07
C GLY A 182 28.73 44.09 4.78
N LYS A 183 27.65 43.34 4.58
CA LYS A 183 26.33 43.61 5.19
C LYS A 183 26.11 42.88 6.51
N ILE A 184 27.03 41.97 6.84
CA ILE A 184 27.26 41.28 8.11
C ILE A 184 28.78 41.21 8.24
#